data_AF-A0A959BW67-F1
#
_entry.id   AF-A0A959BW67-F1
#
_cell.length_a   1.000
_cell.length_b   1.000
_cell.length_c   1.000
_cell.angle_alpha   90.00
_cell.angle_beta   90.00
_cell.angle_gamma   90.00
#
_symmetry.space_group_name_H-M   'P 1'
#
loop_
_entity.id
_entity.type
_entity.pdbx_description
1 polymer ?
#
loop_
_entity_poly.entity_id
_entity_poly.type
_entity_poly.pdbx_seq_one_letter_code
_entity_poly.pdbx_strand_id
1 'polypeptide(L)'
;MIKKRFLLPVLVALLAGCSSSPCGNDKDSFLKGYYQLVEEAAGANLPVSDSRWEKYDERFRAYVEECYDLYEAELSGREKRRFWGRSLRYYAQRYGDGVARELGRKGDKASRRIREETETLWGKTEKALEEVLGQ
;
A
#
# COMPACT_ATOMS: atom_id res chain seq x y z
N MET A 1 -58.17 -3.10 37.86
CA MET A 1 -58.04 -4.05 36.74
C MET A 1 -56.68 -3.84 36.06
N ILE A 2 -55.90 -4.91 35.96
CA ILE A 2 -54.55 -4.97 35.39
C ILE A 2 -54.64 -5.05 33.87
N LYS A 3 -53.82 -4.27 33.14
CA LYS A 3 -53.15 -4.76 31.93
C LYS A 3 -51.69 -4.31 31.90
N LYS A 4 -50.84 -5.23 32.36
CA LYS A 4 -49.42 -5.42 32.05
C LYS A 4 -49.21 -5.35 30.52
N ARG A 5 -48.20 -4.61 30.06
CA ARG A 5 -47.35 -4.93 28.89
C ARG A 5 -46.17 -3.95 28.89
N PHE A 6 -45.10 -4.32 29.61
CA PHE A 6 -43.89 -4.97 29.09
C PHE A 6 -42.97 -4.00 28.34
N LEU A 7 -41.97 -3.53 29.10
CA LEU A 7 -40.60 -3.17 28.72
C LEU A 7 -40.17 -3.54 27.29
N LEU A 8 -39.54 -2.59 26.58
CA LEU A 8 -38.14 -2.76 26.18
C LEU A 8 -37.53 -1.41 25.71
N PRO A 9 -36.33 -1.04 26.19
CA PRO A 9 -35.60 0.12 25.69
C PRO A 9 -35.07 -0.21 24.30
N VAL A 10 -35.25 0.69 23.34
CA VAL A 10 -34.64 0.56 22.01
C VAL A 10 -33.13 0.66 22.18
N LEU A 11 -32.54 -0.52 22.16
CA LEU A 11 -31.13 -0.85 22.20
C LEU A 11 -30.38 -0.02 21.14
N VAL A 12 -29.44 0.79 21.61
CA VAL A 12 -28.39 1.44 20.81
C VAL A 12 -27.57 0.32 20.16
N ALA A 13 -27.94 -0.07 18.94
CA ALA A 13 -27.10 -0.91 18.09
C ALA A 13 -25.99 -0.03 17.53
N LEU A 14 -24.89 0.03 18.31
CA LEU A 14 -23.55 0.27 17.80
C LEU A 14 -23.32 -0.65 16.59
N LEU A 15 -23.50 -0.11 15.38
CA LEU A 15 -22.84 -0.66 14.21
C LEU A 15 -21.36 -0.32 14.37
N ALA A 16 -20.68 -1.14 15.17
CA ALA A 16 -19.26 -1.37 15.07
C ALA A 16 -19.01 -1.89 13.64
N GLY A 17 -18.81 -0.95 12.71
CA GLY A 17 -18.07 -1.23 11.50
C GLY A 17 -16.65 -1.53 11.94
N CYS A 18 -16.35 -2.79 12.26
CA CYS A 18 -14.99 -3.30 12.23
C CYS A 18 -14.54 -3.21 10.77
N SER A 19 -14.14 -2.03 10.31
CA SER A 19 -13.23 -1.92 9.18
C SER A 19 -11.93 -2.57 9.67
N SER A 20 -11.76 -3.85 9.35
CA SER A 20 -10.44 -4.47 9.48
C SER A 20 -9.48 -3.59 8.70
N SER A 21 -8.59 -2.91 9.41
CA SER A 21 -7.60 -2.01 8.81
C SER A 21 -6.94 -2.72 7.61
N PRO A 22 -6.73 -2.04 6.47
CA PRO A 22 -6.06 -2.64 5.30
C PRO A 22 -4.66 -3.15 5.65
N CYS A 23 -4.10 -2.69 6.78
CA CYS A 23 -2.78 -3.04 7.27
C CYS A 23 -2.68 -4.46 7.84
N GLY A 24 -3.80 -5.14 8.15
CA GLY A 24 -3.76 -6.43 8.82
C GLY A 24 -3.34 -6.32 10.30
N ASN A 25 -3.04 -7.45 10.94
CA ASN A 25 -2.71 -7.52 12.37
C ASN A 25 -1.21 -7.74 12.65
N ASP A 26 -0.44 -8.08 11.61
CA ASP A 26 0.99 -8.36 11.67
C ASP A 26 1.66 -8.07 10.32
N LYS A 27 2.99 -8.02 10.31
CA LYS A 27 3.81 -7.75 9.11
C LYS A 27 3.51 -8.72 7.96
N ASP A 28 3.28 -9.99 8.24
CA ASP A 28 3.08 -11.02 7.21
C ASP A 28 1.71 -10.84 6.53
N SER A 29 0.68 -10.53 7.31
CA SER A 29 -0.66 -10.21 6.83
C SER A 29 -0.68 -8.92 6.01
N PHE A 30 0.05 -7.89 6.46
CA PHE A 30 0.29 -6.67 5.71
C PHE A 30 0.91 -6.96 4.33
N LEU A 31 2.05 -7.65 4.31
CA LEU A 31 2.77 -7.96 3.07
C LEU A 31 1.93 -8.81 2.13
N LYS A 32 1.23 -9.81 2.66
CA LYS A 32 0.34 -10.68 1.86
C LYS A 32 -0.78 -9.86 1.22
N GLY A 33 -1.46 -9.00 1.99
CA GLY A 33 -2.54 -8.15 1.49
C GLY A 33 -2.06 -7.18 0.40
N TYR A 34 -0.90 -6.55 0.63
CA TYR A 34 -0.29 -5.68 -0.37
C TYR A 34 0.12 -6.44 -1.64
N TYR A 35 0.77 -7.61 -1.51
CA TYR A 35 1.18 -8.40 -2.67
C TYR A 35 0.00 -8.91 -3.49
N GLN A 36 -1.07 -9.31 -2.81
CA GLN A 36 -2.31 -9.67 -3.47
C GLN A 36 -2.90 -8.48 -4.24
N LEU A 37 -2.93 -7.28 -3.65
CA LEU A 37 -3.42 -6.08 -4.35
C LEU A 37 -2.66 -5.81 -5.66
N VAL A 38 -1.32 -5.79 -5.61
CA VAL A 38 -0.53 -5.49 -6.82
C VAL A 38 -0.62 -6.59 -7.87
N GLU A 39 -0.86 -7.84 -7.46
CA GLU A 39 -1.11 -8.96 -8.37
C GLU A 39 -2.50 -8.89 -9.00
N GLU A 40 -3.53 -8.53 -8.22
CA GLU A 40 -4.88 -8.27 -8.73
C GLU A 40 -4.89 -7.12 -9.74
N ALA A 41 -4.18 -6.03 -9.46
CA ALA A 41 -4.07 -4.89 -10.36
C ALA A 41 -3.35 -5.26 -11.67
N ALA A 42 -2.24 -5.99 -11.58
CA ALA A 42 -1.52 -6.49 -12.75
C ALA A 42 -2.37 -7.45 -13.58
N GLY A 43 -3.06 -8.38 -12.94
CA GLY A 43 -3.91 -9.38 -13.61
C GLY A 43 -5.14 -8.79 -14.30
N ALA A 44 -5.58 -7.59 -13.89
CA ALA A 44 -6.69 -6.91 -14.52
C ALA A 44 -6.37 -6.38 -15.93
N ASN A 45 -5.09 -6.26 -16.30
CA ASN A 45 -4.62 -5.81 -17.62
C ASN A 45 -5.34 -4.55 -18.13
N LEU A 46 -5.53 -3.58 -17.23
CA LEU A 46 -6.26 -2.36 -17.52
C LEU A 46 -5.45 -1.40 -18.39
N PRO A 47 -6.06 -0.74 -19.40
CA PRO A 47 -5.48 0.43 -20.03
C PRO A 47 -5.19 1.53 -18.99
N VAL A 48 -4.14 2.33 -19.19
CA VAL A 48 -3.74 3.43 -18.27
C VAL A 48 -4.86 4.44 -18.00
N SER A 49 -5.75 4.64 -18.97
CA SER A 49 -6.90 5.56 -18.89
C SER A 49 -8.16 4.93 -18.27
N ASP A 50 -8.13 3.66 -17.90
CA ASP A 50 -9.31 2.95 -17.38
C ASP A 50 -9.67 3.45 -15.97
N SER A 51 -10.92 3.86 -15.77
CA SER A 51 -11.39 4.38 -14.48
C SER A 51 -11.34 3.34 -13.36
N ARG A 52 -11.31 2.04 -13.68
CA ARG A 52 -11.20 0.97 -12.70
C ARG A 52 -9.86 0.97 -11.95
N TRP A 53 -8.89 1.77 -12.37
CA TRP A 53 -7.68 2.01 -11.58
C TRP A 53 -7.97 2.62 -10.21
N GLU A 54 -9.04 3.41 -10.07
CA GLU A 54 -9.37 4.15 -8.85
C GLU A 54 -9.41 3.26 -7.60
N LYS A 55 -10.07 2.09 -7.69
CA LYS A 55 -10.16 1.14 -6.56
C LYS A 55 -8.80 0.54 -6.17
N TYR A 56 -7.88 0.42 -7.13
CA TYR A 56 -6.54 -0.09 -6.86
C TYR A 56 -5.68 1.02 -6.28
N ASP A 57 -5.79 2.24 -6.80
CA ASP A 57 -5.05 3.41 -6.35
C ASP A 57 -5.38 3.76 -4.90
N GLU A 58 -6.66 3.69 -4.52
CA GLU A 58 -7.11 3.88 -3.14
C GLU A 58 -6.45 2.87 -2.18
N ARG A 59 -6.57 1.57 -2.48
CA ARG A 59 -5.98 0.50 -1.65
C ARG A 59 -4.46 0.60 -1.62
N PHE A 60 -3.84 0.93 -2.75
CA PHE A 60 -2.40 1.07 -2.88
C PHE A 60 -1.87 2.18 -1.98
N ARG A 61 -2.53 3.35 -2.01
CA ARG A 61 -2.20 4.47 -1.13
C ARG A 61 -2.33 4.08 0.34
N ALA A 62 -3.39 3.39 0.74
CA ALA A 62 -3.52 2.91 2.11
C ALA A 62 -2.31 2.06 2.55
N TYR A 63 -1.88 1.10 1.72
CA TYR A 63 -0.69 0.30 2.03
C TYR A 63 0.61 1.10 2.12
N VAL A 64 0.84 2.01 1.17
CA VAL A 64 2.11 2.76 1.06
C VAL A 64 2.19 3.92 2.05
N GLU A 65 1.09 4.62 2.27
CA GLU A 65 1.04 5.87 3.02
C GLU A 65 0.67 5.69 4.49
N GLU A 66 -0.04 4.61 4.83
CA GLU A 66 -0.54 4.35 6.19
C GLU A 66 0.11 3.09 6.76
N CYS A 67 -0.01 1.95 6.07
CA CYS A 67 0.38 0.67 6.64
C CYS A 67 1.88 0.42 6.68
N TYR A 68 2.64 0.92 5.69
CA TYR A 68 4.07 0.67 5.62
C TYR A 68 4.80 1.14 6.88
N ASP A 69 4.44 2.31 7.42
CA ASP A 69 5.09 2.87 8.62
C ASP A 69 4.91 2.01 9.86
N LEU A 70 3.77 1.32 9.96
CA LEU A 70 3.46 0.47 11.10
C LEU A 70 4.39 -0.74 11.18
N TYR A 71 4.80 -1.27 10.02
CA TYR A 71 5.57 -2.51 9.94
C TYR A 71 7.00 -2.32 9.45
N GLU A 72 7.39 -1.10 9.06
CA GLU A 72 8.67 -0.83 8.44
C GLU A 72 9.85 -1.38 9.27
N ALA A 73 9.81 -1.17 10.58
CA ALA A 73 10.86 -1.59 11.49
C ALA A 73 11.00 -3.14 11.57
N GLU A 74 9.94 -3.87 11.27
CA GLU A 74 9.90 -5.34 11.28
C GLU A 74 10.28 -5.95 9.91
N LEU A 75 10.32 -5.14 8.85
CA LEU A 75 10.71 -5.58 7.51
C LEU A 75 12.22 -5.76 7.39
N SER A 76 12.64 -6.95 6.99
CA SER A 76 14.00 -7.19 6.52
C SER A 76 14.32 -6.35 5.28
N GLY A 77 15.60 -6.08 5.03
CA GLY A 77 16.03 -5.35 3.82
C GLY A 77 15.58 -6.04 2.52
N ARG A 78 15.43 -7.36 2.52
CA ARG A 78 14.89 -8.11 1.37
C ARG A 78 13.41 -7.84 1.16
N GLU A 79 12.62 -7.81 2.24
CA GLU A 79 11.20 -7.49 2.20
C GLU A 79 10.97 -6.03 1.77
N LYS A 80 11.74 -5.07 2.30
CA LYS A 80 11.69 -3.66 1.86
C LYS A 80 11.97 -3.52 0.35
N ARG A 81 13.05 -4.12 -0.16
CA ARG A 81 13.35 -4.13 -1.61
C ARG A 81 12.23 -4.75 -2.43
N ARG A 82 11.64 -5.86 -1.96
CA ARG A 82 10.52 -6.50 -2.66
C ARG A 82 9.27 -5.63 -2.67
N PHE A 83 8.94 -5.01 -1.53
CA PHE A 83 7.80 -4.10 -1.40
C PHE A 83 7.95 -2.92 -2.37
N TRP A 84 9.03 -2.16 -2.27
CA TRP A 84 9.22 -0.97 -3.12
C TRP A 84 9.44 -1.29 -4.59
N GLY A 85 10.08 -2.42 -4.91
CA GLY A 85 10.18 -2.88 -6.30
C GLY A 85 8.82 -3.22 -6.91
N ARG A 86 7.90 -3.78 -6.12
CA ARG A 86 6.51 -4.00 -6.55
C ARG A 86 5.71 -2.69 -6.62
N SER A 87 5.98 -1.72 -5.74
CA SER A 87 5.37 -0.38 -5.79
C SER A 87 5.75 0.35 -7.07
N LEU A 88 7.03 0.29 -7.45
CA LEU A 88 7.52 0.87 -8.70
C LEU A 88 6.88 0.18 -9.92
N ARG A 89 6.73 -1.15 -9.89
CA ARG A 89 6.03 -1.89 -10.95
C ARG A 89 4.56 -1.51 -11.05
N TYR A 90 3.86 -1.36 -9.92
CA TYR A 90 2.48 -0.89 -9.89
C TYR A 90 2.37 0.48 -10.57
N TYR A 91 3.26 1.43 -10.22
CA TYR A 91 3.31 2.75 -10.84
C TYR A 91 3.58 2.68 -12.35
N ALA A 92 4.51 1.83 -12.80
CA ALA A 92 4.78 1.64 -14.22
C ALA A 92 3.55 1.11 -14.98
N GLN A 93 2.79 0.19 -14.40
CA GLN A 93 1.55 -0.31 -15.00
C GLN A 93 0.44 0.74 -14.99
N ARG A 94 0.26 1.43 -13.86
CA ARG A 94 -0.79 2.43 -13.67
C ARG A 94 -0.63 3.64 -14.57
N TYR A 95 0.60 4.11 -14.78
CA TYR A 95 0.88 5.38 -15.45
C TYR A 95 1.57 5.23 -16.81
N GLY A 96 2.04 4.03 -17.17
CA GLY A 96 2.77 3.79 -18.42
C GLY A 96 3.94 4.74 -18.60
N ASP A 97 4.05 5.35 -19.78
CA ASP A 97 5.08 6.36 -20.09
C ASP A 97 5.03 7.60 -19.18
N GLY A 98 3.88 7.85 -18.53
CA GLY A 98 3.70 8.93 -17.57
C GLY A 98 4.36 8.69 -16.20
N VAL A 99 4.92 7.51 -15.95
CA VAL A 99 5.43 7.12 -14.62
C VAL A 99 6.50 8.07 -14.07
N ALA A 100 7.44 8.53 -14.92
CA ALA A 100 8.49 9.44 -14.49
C ALA A 100 7.93 10.80 -14.04
N ARG A 101 6.89 11.29 -14.73
CA ARG A 101 6.18 12.51 -14.37
C ARG A 101 5.46 12.35 -13.03
N GLU A 102 4.80 11.22 -12.82
CA GLU A 102 4.05 10.98 -11.59
C GLU A 102 4.97 10.82 -10.38
N LEU A 103 6.09 10.09 -10.51
CA LEU A 103 7.11 9.99 -9.47
C LEU A 103 7.80 11.33 -9.16
N GLY A 104 7.87 12.24 -10.14
CA GLY A 104 8.37 13.60 -9.97
C GLY A 104 7.39 14.55 -9.25
N ARG A 105 6.12 14.17 -9.09
CA ARG A 105 5.07 15.05 -8.55
C ARG A 105 5.27 15.29 -7.05
N LYS A 106 5.66 16.52 -6.68
CA LYS A 106 6.02 16.87 -5.29
C LYS A 106 4.87 16.80 -4.27
N GLY A 107 3.62 16.88 -4.72
CA GLY A 107 2.44 16.88 -3.86
C GLY A 107 1.86 15.50 -3.53
N ASP A 108 2.38 14.43 -4.13
CA ASP A 108 1.86 13.07 -3.94
C ASP A 108 2.71 12.32 -2.90
N LYS A 109 2.08 11.87 -1.80
CA LYS A 109 2.78 11.21 -0.70
C LYS A 109 3.30 9.84 -1.13
N ALA A 110 2.51 9.04 -1.85
CA ALA A 110 2.96 7.77 -2.40
C ALA A 110 4.14 7.92 -3.37
N SER A 111 4.08 8.85 -4.33
CA SER A 111 5.19 9.12 -5.26
C SER A 111 6.47 9.52 -4.53
N ARG A 112 6.34 10.40 -3.52
CA ARG A 112 7.49 10.81 -2.70
C ARG A 112 8.11 9.61 -1.99
N ARG A 113 7.30 8.77 -1.34
CA ARG A 113 7.78 7.57 -0.64
C ARG A 113 8.47 6.59 -1.57
N ILE A 114 7.86 6.29 -2.72
CA ILE A 114 8.45 5.38 -3.70
C ILE A 114 9.82 5.87 -4.14
N ARG A 115 9.97 7.18 -4.42
CA ARG A 115 11.25 7.77 -4.79
C ARG A 115 12.28 7.64 -3.66
N GLU A 116 11.96 8.13 -2.47
CA GLU A 116 12.88 8.17 -1.32
C GLU A 116 13.38 6.77 -0.93
N GLU A 117 12.47 5.80 -0.90
CA GLU A 117 12.78 4.42 -0.52
C GLU A 117 13.53 3.68 -1.63
N THR A 118 13.22 3.95 -2.90
CA THR A 118 13.96 3.38 -4.03
C THR A 118 15.40 3.90 -4.04
N GLU A 119 15.61 5.20 -3.89
CA GLU A 119 16.95 5.81 -3.79
C GLU A 119 17.72 5.25 -2.59
N THR A 120 17.06 5.11 -1.45
CA THR A 120 17.68 4.57 -0.23
C THR A 120 18.11 3.11 -0.39
N LEU A 121 17.30 2.26 -1.02
CA LEU A 121 17.58 0.83 -1.11
C LEU A 121 18.52 0.48 -2.25
N TRP A 122 18.33 1.06 -3.44
CA TRP A 122 19.17 0.79 -4.61
C TRP A 122 20.44 1.63 -4.60
N GLY A 123 20.41 2.88 -4.15
CA GLY A 123 21.61 3.71 -4.03
C GLY A 123 22.62 3.15 -3.02
N LYS A 124 22.16 2.51 -1.94
CA LYS A 124 23.04 1.75 -1.03
C LYS A 124 23.67 0.53 -1.70
N THR A 125 22.93 -0.14 -2.57
CA THR A 125 23.40 -1.34 -3.27
C THR A 125 24.45 -0.99 -4.32
N GLU A 126 24.23 0.10 -5.08
CA GLU A 126 25.17 0.62 -6.06
C GLU A 126 26.48 1.04 -5.40
N LYS A 127 26.42 1.85 -4.33
CA LYS A 127 27.63 2.26 -3.58
C LYS A 127 28.41 1.08 -3.00
N ALA A 128 27.73 0.09 -2.41
CA ALA A 128 28.39 -1.09 -1.87
C ALA A 128 29.06 -1.93 -2.98
N LEU A 129 28.49 -1.93 -4.19
CA LEU A 129 29.08 -2.60 -5.33
C LEU A 129 30.32 -1.84 -5.85
N GLU A 130 30.25 -0.51 -5.93
CA GLU A 130 31.39 0.35 -6.30
C GLU A 130 32.59 0.14 -5.38
N GLU A 131 32.37 0.11 -4.06
CA GLU A 131 33.42 -0.16 -3.06
C GLU A 131 34.08 -1.53 -3.24
N VAL A 132 33.31 -2.57 -3.60
CA VAL A 132 33.83 -3.92 -3.83
C VAL A 132 34.55 -4.03 -5.18
N LEU A 133 34.06 -3.33 -6.20
CA LEU A 133 34.65 -3.35 -7.54
C LEU A 133 35.86 -2.41 -7.70
N GLY A 134 36.17 -1.61 -6.68
CA GLY A 134 37.36 -0.75 -6.66
C GLY A 134 37.36 0.33 -7.74
N GLN A 135 36.17 0.84 -8.10
CA GLN A 135 36.01 2.02 -8.96
C GLN A 135 35.90 3.29 -8.11
#